data_AF-A0A842VQS5-F1
#
_entry.id   AF-A0A842VQS5-F1
#
_cell.length_a   1.000
_cell.length_b   1.000
_cell.length_c   1.000
_cell.angle_alpha   90.00
_cell.angle_beta   90.00
_cell.angle_gamma   90.00
#
_symmetry.space_group_name_H-M   'P 1'
#
loop_
_entity.id
_entity.type
_entity.pdbx_description
1 polymer ?
#
loop_
_entity_poly.entity_id
_entity_poly.type
_entity_poly.pdbx_seq_one_letter_code
_entity_poly.pdbx_strand_id
1 'polypeptide(L)'
;MADKERKNGYVKWFNAKKGYGFISVEDEGEDDIFVHFSNIDMEGFKKLDQGDLVEFDLNESDDGKGPEALNVKVQVKDRRY
;
A
#
# COMPACT_ATOMS: atom_id res chain seq x y z
N MET A 1 -15.47 -0.36 16.64
CA MET A 1 -14.02 -0.61 16.56
C MET A 1 -13.68 -0.61 15.09
N ALA A 2 -12.63 0.08 14.64
CA ALA A 2 -12.22 -0.03 13.25
C ALA A 2 -11.35 -1.28 13.15
N ASP A 3 -11.91 -2.36 12.62
CA ASP A 3 -11.17 -3.57 12.26
C ASP A 3 -10.28 -3.22 11.06
N LYS A 4 -9.07 -2.75 11.37
CA LYS A 4 -8.01 -2.53 10.39
C LYS A 4 -7.20 -3.81 10.33
N GLU A 5 -7.22 -4.46 9.18
CA GLU A 5 -6.52 -5.73 8.99
C GLU A 5 -5.13 -5.46 8.41
N ARG A 6 -4.07 -5.94 9.05
CA ARG A 6 -2.72 -5.81 8.45
C ARG A 6 -2.55 -6.85 7.36
N LYS A 7 -2.21 -6.37 6.15
CA LYS A 7 -1.88 -7.17 4.99
C LYS A 7 -0.53 -6.80 4.39
N ASN A 8 0.02 -7.73 3.66
CA ASN A 8 1.22 -7.58 2.86
C ASN A 8 0.87 -7.73 1.38
N GLY A 9 1.51 -6.94 0.54
CA GLY A 9 1.32 -7.01 -0.89
C GLY A 9 2.53 -6.47 -1.64
N TYR A 10 2.45 -6.57 -2.97
CA TYR A 10 3.43 -5.98 -3.86
C TYR A 10 2.90 -4.72 -4.49
N VAL A 11 3.76 -3.73 -4.59
CA VAL A 11 3.45 -2.48 -5.28
C VAL A 11 3.30 -2.80 -6.77
N LYS A 12 2.06 -2.75 -7.27
CA LYS A 12 1.78 -2.95 -8.69
C LYS A 12 2.32 -1.78 -9.50
N TRP A 13 2.05 -0.57 -9.01
CA TRP A 13 2.61 0.67 -9.52
C TRP A 13 2.38 1.79 -8.51
N PHE A 14 3.29 2.75 -8.47
CA PHE A 14 3.15 3.94 -7.64
C PHE A 14 3.67 5.15 -8.39
N ASN A 15 2.91 6.25 -8.35
CA ASN A 15 3.30 7.50 -8.98
C ASN A 15 3.67 8.53 -7.93
N ALA A 16 4.97 8.63 -7.63
CA ALA A 16 5.50 9.60 -6.68
C ALA A 16 5.23 11.07 -7.09
N LYS A 17 5.06 11.36 -8.39
CA LYS A 17 4.72 12.73 -8.85
C LYS A 17 3.27 13.08 -8.55
N LYS A 18 2.35 12.13 -8.70
CA LYS A 18 0.93 12.35 -8.42
C LYS A 18 0.54 12.05 -6.98
N GLY A 19 1.35 11.29 -6.24
CA GLY A 19 1.12 10.96 -4.83
C GLY A 19 0.12 9.82 -4.60
N TYR A 20 -0.10 8.93 -5.56
CA TYR A 20 -0.97 7.76 -5.38
C TYR A 20 -0.47 6.56 -6.17
N GLY A 21 -0.95 5.38 -5.81
CA GLY A 21 -0.63 4.12 -6.47
C GLY A 21 -1.60 3.02 -6.11
N PHE A 22 -1.26 1.80 -6.54
CA PHE A 22 -2.02 0.60 -6.23
C PHE A 22 -1.08 -0.53 -5.80
N ILE A 23 -1.55 -1.29 -4.82
CA ILE A 23 -0.87 -2.45 -4.28
C ILE A 23 -1.70 -3.68 -4.64
N SER A 24 -1.05 -4.69 -5.21
CA SER A 24 -1.65 -6.01 -5.41
C SER A 24 -1.28 -6.88 -4.22
N VAL A 25 -2.28 -7.44 -3.58
CA VAL A 25 -2.13 -8.51 -2.58
C VAL A 25 -2.08 -9.86 -3.29
N GLU A 26 -1.26 -10.78 -2.79
CA GLU A 26 -1.11 -12.12 -3.39
C GLU A 26 -2.29 -13.05 -3.07
N ASP A 27 -3.12 -12.71 -2.09
CA ASP A 27 -4.25 -13.53 -1.70
C ASP A 27 -5.30 -13.56 -2.82
N GLU A 28 -5.59 -14.76 -3.32
CA GLU A 28 -6.42 -15.00 -4.50
C GLU A 28 -7.83 -14.41 -4.31
N GLY A 29 -8.11 -13.28 -4.97
CA GLY A 29 -9.45 -12.70 -5.10
C GLY A 29 -9.62 -11.30 -4.55
N GLU A 30 -8.58 -10.68 -4.00
CA GLU A 30 -8.66 -9.31 -3.48
C GLU A 30 -8.49 -8.24 -4.56
N ASP A 31 -9.29 -7.17 -4.44
CA ASP A 31 -9.25 -5.99 -5.30
C ASP A 31 -7.91 -5.24 -5.23
N ASP A 32 -7.59 -4.47 -6.27
CA ASP A 32 -6.43 -3.57 -6.25
C ASP A 32 -6.60 -2.53 -5.11
N ILE A 33 -5.68 -2.55 -4.13
CA ILE A 33 -5.79 -1.68 -2.96
C ILE A 33 -5.27 -0.29 -3.29
N PHE A 34 -6.10 0.73 -3.08
CA PHE A 34 -5.72 2.11 -3.32
C PHE A 34 -4.79 2.62 -2.22
N VAL A 35 -3.64 3.17 -2.61
CA VAL A 35 -2.70 3.82 -1.67
C VAL A 35 -2.49 5.30 -2.03
N HIS A 36 -2.57 6.15 -1.00
CA HIS A 36 -2.27 7.58 -1.10
C HIS A 36 -0.98 7.93 -0.35
N PHE A 37 -0.21 8.92 -0.84
CA PHE A 37 1.05 9.34 -0.22
C PHE A 37 0.89 9.81 1.24
N SER A 38 -0.30 10.28 1.61
CA SER A 38 -0.63 10.65 3.00
C SER A 38 -0.58 9.45 3.93
N ASN A 39 -0.91 8.25 3.44
CA ASN A 39 -0.98 7.01 4.21
C ASN A 39 0.35 6.24 4.28
N ILE A 40 1.38 6.67 3.55
CA ILE A 40 2.69 6.02 3.59
C ILE A 40 3.46 6.53 4.81
N ASP A 41 3.78 5.63 5.74
CA ASP A 41 4.52 5.91 6.97
C ASP A 41 6.02 5.67 6.72
N MET A 42 6.64 6.59 5.98
CA MET A 42 8.08 6.56 5.69
C MET A 42 8.69 7.95 5.86
N GLU A 43 9.79 8.03 6.61
CA GLU A 43 10.57 9.26 6.77
C GLU A 43 11.34 9.58 5.47
N GLY A 44 11.03 10.73 4.83
CA GLY A 44 11.70 11.23 3.64
C GLY A 44 10.86 11.14 2.35
N PHE A 45 11.50 10.80 1.22
CA PHE A 45 10.80 10.64 -0.06
C PHE A 45 9.96 9.38 -0.05
N LYS A 46 8.64 9.55 0.10
CA LYS A 46 7.62 8.51 0.02
C LYS A 46 7.51 7.99 -1.41
N LYS A 47 8.46 7.15 -1.81
CA LYS A 47 8.46 6.42 -3.08
C LYS A 47 8.36 4.93 -2.81
N LEU A 48 7.50 4.29 -3.58
CA LEU A 48 7.36 2.85 -3.66
C LEU A 48 7.80 2.47 -5.07
N ASP A 49 8.69 1.49 -5.19
CA ASP A 49 9.11 0.97 -6.48
C ASP A 49 8.23 -0.25 -6.84
N GLN A 50 7.97 -0.45 -8.13
CA GLN A 50 7.14 -1.56 -8.60
C GLN A 50 7.79 -2.90 -8.22
N GLY A 51 7.01 -3.79 -7.61
CA GLY A 51 7.48 -5.09 -7.13
C GLY A 51 8.04 -5.09 -5.70
N ASP A 52 8.14 -3.92 -5.05
CA ASP A 52 8.52 -3.87 -3.64
C ASP A 52 7.45 -4.54 -2.78
N LEU A 53 7.90 -5.35 -1.82
CA LEU A 53 7.05 -5.93 -0.78
C LEU A 53 6.76 -4.85 0.27
N VAL A 54 5.48 -4.55 0.44
CA VAL A 54 4.97 -3.57 1.40
C VAL A 54 3.99 -4.21 2.38
N GLU A 55 4.05 -3.77 3.62
CA GLU A 55 3.04 -4.04 4.65
C GLU A 55 2.15 -2.81 4.80
N PHE A 56 0.85 -3.01 4.90
CA PHE A 56 -0.13 -1.95 5.07
C PHE A 56 -1.32 -2.43 5.90
N ASP A 57 -2.04 -1.50 6.50
CA ASP A 57 -3.34 -1.76 7.13
C ASP A 57 -4.43 -1.61 6.06
N LEU A 58 -5.06 -2.71 5.67
CA LEU A 58 -6.27 -2.73 4.86
C LEU A 58 -7.41 -2.15 5.68
N ASN A 59 -7.99 -1.06 5.18
CA ASN A 59 -9.18 -0.45 5.74
C ASN A 59 -10.33 -0.58 4.74
N GLU A 60 -11.23 -1.52 5.00
CA GLU A 60 -12.49 -1.65 4.28
C GLU A 60 -13.48 -0.64 4.84
N SER A 61 -13.66 0.48 4.14
CA SER A 61 -14.64 1.47 4.54
C SER A 61 -16.06 0.99 4.18
N ASP A 62 -16.91 0.80 5.18
CA ASP A 62 -18.34 0.42 5.02
C ASP A 62 -19.16 1.45 4.19
N ASP A 63 -18.61 2.65 4.00
CA ASP A 63 -19.22 3.80 3.30
C ASP A 63 -19.23 3.67 1.76
N GLY A 64 -18.96 2.47 1.21
CA GLY A 64 -18.95 2.19 -0.23
C GLY A 64 -17.74 2.77 -0.99
N LYS A 65 -16.79 3.36 -0.28
CA LYS A 65 -15.46 3.70 -0.80
C LYS A 65 -14.63 2.43 -0.66
N GLY A 66 -14.24 1.82 -1.78
CA GLY A 66 -13.50 0.56 -1.81
C GLY A 66 -12.24 0.56 -0.92
N PRO A 67 -11.57 -0.60 -0.81
CA PRO A 67 -10.53 -0.79 0.19
C PRO A 67 -9.35 0.16 -0.01
N GLU A 68 -8.86 0.73 1.09
CA GLU A 68 -7.72 1.64 1.10
C GLU A 68 -6.59 1.12 1.99
N ALA A 69 -5.35 1.38 1.57
CA ALA A 69 -4.16 1.07 2.35
C ALA A 69 -3.79 2.24 3.27
N LEU A 70 -3.70 1.94 4.56
CA LEU A 70 -3.23 2.82 5.63
C LEU A 70 -1.86 2.38 6.15
N ASN A 71 -1.11 3.30 6.75
CA ASN A 71 0.21 3.06 7.37
C ASN A 71 1.17 2.21 6.52
N VAL A 72 1.29 2.51 5.23
CA VAL A 72 2.07 1.68 4.30
C VAL A 72 3.56 1.78 4.64
N LYS A 73 4.20 0.61 4.81
CA LYS A 73 5.61 0.42 5.16
C LYS A 73 6.28 -0.52 4.17
N VAL A 74 7.43 -0.13 3.63
CA VAL A 74 8.22 -1.02 2.77
C VAL A 74 8.99 -2.00 3.66
N GLN A 75 8.74 -3.30 3.47
CA GLN A 75 9.38 -4.37 4.24
C GLN A 75 10.73 -4.76 3.64
N VAL A 76 10.85 -4.78 2.31
CA VAL A 76 12.09 -5.14 1.62
C VAL A 76 12.41 -4.05 0.61
N LYS A 77 13.44 -3.26 0.89
CA LYS A 77 14.16 -2.55 -0.17
C LYS A 77 15.29 -3.48 -0.57
N ASP A 78 15.18 -4.16 -1.71
CA ASP A 78 16.33 -4.88 -2.26
C ASP A 78 17.41 -3.85 -2.55
N ARG A 79 18.30 -3.69 -1.59
CA ARG A 79 19.37 -2.71 -1.62
C ARG A 79 20.59 -3.40 -2.22
N ARG A 80 20.45 -3.94 -3.43
CA ARG A 80 21.60 -4.26 -4.28
C ARG A 80 22.07 -2.96 -4.93
N TYR A 81 22.98 -2.30 -4.22
CA TYR A 81 23.85 -1.26 -4.77
C TYR A 81 24.99 -1.91 -5.55
#